data_AF-A0A428RP24-F1
#
_entry.id   AF-A0A428RP24-F1
#
_cell.length_a   1.000
_cell.length_b   1.000
_cell.length_c   1.000
_cell.angle_alpha   90.00
_cell.angle_beta   90.00
_cell.angle_gamma   90.00
#
_symmetry.space_group_name_H-M   'P 1'
#
loop_
_entity.id
_entity.type
_entity.pdbx_description
1 polymer ?
#
loop_
_entity_poly.entity_id
_entity_poly.type
_entity_poly.pdbx_seq_one_letter_code
_entity_poly.pdbx_strand_id
1 'polypeptide(L)'
;MDSKVRIIRDRLSDDWAQCIYNARSPFSSSSGMYFTPEREFVQQAISISQKQVDGKVEALAYKDNVIIVGRSSETSNLYSEEESSMDTLDMDWSVEDTTGFINVNAIRIAKYGERKIRDGEPLSKPCNYTACLALEFALADDEAKQTTLAKKAASEIQNGEASSNPVARWVEDNCEALARRFGNVHDALVV
;
A
#
# COMPACT_ATOMS: atom_id res chain seq x y z
N MET A 1 15.50 1.48 16.96
CA MET A 1 14.36 0.77 17.57
C MET A 1 14.05 -0.51 16.81
N ASP A 2 13.86 -1.62 17.53
CA ASP A 2 13.45 -2.92 16.98
C ASP A 2 12.10 -2.84 16.22
N SER A 3 11.93 -3.73 15.23
CA SER A 3 10.76 -3.76 14.35
C SER A 3 9.44 -4.09 15.08
N LYS A 4 9.44 -5.03 16.03
CA LYS A 4 8.22 -5.43 16.76
C LYS A 4 7.84 -4.36 17.79
N VAL A 5 8.84 -3.80 18.47
CA VAL A 5 8.65 -2.66 19.37
C VAL A 5 8.07 -1.46 18.61
N ARG A 6 8.55 -1.20 17.39
CA ARG A 6 8.03 -0.13 16.53
C ARG A 6 6.53 -0.30 16.23
N ILE A 7 6.10 -1.50 15.85
CA ILE A 7 4.67 -1.79 15.57
C ILE A 7 3.79 -1.49 16.79
N ILE A 8 4.24 -1.86 18.00
CA ILE A 8 3.50 -1.59 19.23
C ILE A 8 3.49 -0.09 19.54
N ARG A 9 4.64 0.57 19.41
CA ARG A 9 4.79 2.01 19.65
C ARG A 9 3.91 2.82 18.69
N ASP A 10 3.82 2.43 17.42
CA ASP A 10 3.00 3.12 16.42
C ASP A 10 1.51 3.06 16.80
N ARG A 11 1.01 1.90 17.27
CA ARG A 11 -0.36 1.79 17.80
C ARG A 11 -0.60 2.71 19.00
N LEU A 12 0.34 2.72 19.95
CA LEU A 12 0.27 3.58 21.13
C LEU A 12 0.31 5.08 20.77
N SER A 13 0.97 5.45 19.68
CA SER A 13 1.00 6.82 19.17
C SER A 13 -0.39 7.28 18.72
N ASP A 14 -1.14 6.40 18.06
CA ASP A 14 -2.53 6.69 17.66
C ASP A 14 -3.44 6.84 18.89
N ASP A 15 -3.31 5.94 19.88
CA ASP A 15 -4.06 6.01 21.14
C ASP A 15 -3.72 7.29 21.93
N TRP A 16 -2.46 7.70 21.93
CA TRP A 16 -2.01 8.95 22.55
C TRP A 16 -2.60 10.17 21.86
N ALA A 17 -2.60 10.20 20.52
CA ALA A 17 -3.22 11.26 19.74
C ALA A 17 -4.74 11.32 20.00
N GLN A 18 -5.41 10.17 20.12
CA GLN A 18 -6.82 10.12 20.48
C GLN A 18 -7.07 10.73 21.87
N CYS A 19 -6.25 10.44 22.87
CA CYS A 19 -6.41 11.04 24.20
C CYS A 19 -6.34 12.58 24.19
N ILE A 20 -5.57 13.15 23.26
CA ILE A 20 -5.42 14.60 23.10
C ILE A 20 -6.57 15.20 22.29
N TYR A 21 -6.86 14.64 21.11
CA TYR A 21 -7.80 15.24 20.15
C TYR A 21 -9.24 14.81 20.36
N ASN A 22 -9.46 13.56 20.77
CA ASN A 22 -10.76 12.91 20.70
C ASN A 22 -11.31 12.60 22.09
N ALA A 23 -12.37 13.32 22.43
CA ALA A 23 -13.43 12.92 23.35
C ALA A 23 -14.19 11.64 22.91
N ARG A 24 -13.67 10.85 21.96
CA ARG A 24 -14.44 9.82 21.25
C ARG A 24 -14.46 8.51 22.03
N SER A 25 -14.62 8.60 23.34
CA SER A 25 -15.15 7.49 24.10
C SER A 25 -16.67 7.54 23.96
N PRO A 26 -17.33 6.45 23.52
CA PRO A 26 -18.80 6.38 23.55
C PRO A 26 -19.38 6.46 24.97
N PHE A 27 -18.53 6.43 26.00
CA PHE A 27 -18.90 6.42 27.42
C PHE A 27 -18.52 7.72 28.17
N SER A 28 -17.84 8.68 27.54
CA SER A 28 -17.41 9.92 28.20
C SER A 28 -17.71 11.13 27.34
N SER A 29 -18.60 12.00 27.84
CA SER A 29 -19.05 13.23 27.18
C SER A 29 -18.09 14.42 27.40
N SER A 30 -16.92 14.20 28.01
CA SER A 30 -15.96 15.27 28.29
C SER A 30 -14.82 15.26 27.27
N SER A 31 -14.76 16.32 26.47
CA SER A 31 -13.68 16.59 25.54
C SER A 31 -12.40 16.95 26.26
N GLY A 32 -11.40 16.06 26.16
CA GLY A 32 -10.03 16.26 26.64
C GLY A 32 -9.60 15.22 27.68
N MET A 33 -9.02 14.12 27.22
CA MET A 33 -8.46 13.07 28.10
C MET A 33 -6.97 13.34 28.44
N TYR A 34 -6.57 14.61 28.44
CA TYR A 34 -5.17 14.98 28.65
C TYR A 34 -4.67 14.66 30.08
N PHE A 35 -5.54 14.82 31.07
CA PHE A 35 -5.26 14.61 32.50
C PHE A 35 -5.78 13.27 33.03
N THR A 36 -5.97 12.28 32.16
CA THR A 36 -6.50 10.98 32.57
C THR A 36 -5.37 9.97 32.76
N PRO A 37 -5.55 8.98 33.65
CA PRO A 37 -4.52 7.97 33.90
C PRO A 37 -4.15 7.15 32.65
N GLU A 38 -5.08 6.99 31.70
CA GLU A 38 -4.83 6.29 30.44
C GLU A 38 -3.77 7.00 29.60
N ARG A 39 -3.86 8.34 29.50
CA ARG A 39 -2.86 9.15 28.80
C ARG A 39 -1.50 9.07 29.47
N GLU A 40 -1.44 9.13 30.81
CA GLU A 40 -0.19 9.03 31.56
C GLU A 40 0.50 7.68 31.33
N PHE A 41 -0.26 6.58 31.34
CA PHE A 41 0.26 5.25 31.04
C PHE A 41 0.88 5.17 29.63
N VAL A 42 0.15 5.63 28.61
CA VAL A 42 0.62 5.61 27.22
C VAL A 42 1.86 6.50 27.05
N GLN A 43 1.87 7.68 27.67
CA GLN A 43 3.01 8.59 27.64
C GLN A 43 4.28 7.94 28.22
N GLN A 44 4.17 7.23 29.34
CA GLN A 44 5.31 6.54 29.94
C GLN A 44 5.84 5.43 29.03
N ALA A 45 4.96 4.64 28.43
CA ALA A 45 5.35 3.61 27.46
C ALA A 45 6.09 4.21 26.25
N ILE A 46 5.61 5.33 25.71
CA ILE A 46 6.29 6.06 24.65
C ILE A 46 7.65 6.56 25.13
N SER A 47 7.75 7.20 26.29
CA SER A 47 9.03 7.68 26.84
C SER A 47 10.05 6.56 27.03
N ILE A 48 9.63 5.37 27.45
CA ILE A 48 10.51 4.19 27.54
C ILE A 48 11.02 3.78 26.16
N SER A 49 10.15 3.78 25.14
CA SER A 49 10.54 3.40 23.78
C SER A 49 11.58 4.36 23.16
N GLN A 50 11.63 5.61 23.61
CA GLN A 50 12.55 6.63 23.08
C GLN A 50 13.97 6.58 23.68
N LYS A 51 14.24 5.74 24.68
CA LYS A 51 15.55 5.71 25.38
C LYS A 51 16.77 5.47 24.49
N GLN A 52 16.61 4.74 23.39
CA GLN A 52 17.67 4.40 22.43
C GLN A 52 17.42 5.01 21.04
N VAL A 53 16.60 6.07 20.98
CA VAL A 53 16.30 6.79 19.74
C VAL A 53 17.16 8.04 19.71
N ASP A 54 18.36 7.88 19.20
CA ASP A 54 19.35 8.94 19.04
C ASP A 54 20.07 8.76 17.69
N GLY A 55 20.46 9.88 17.09
CA GLY A 55 21.08 9.91 15.77
C GLY A 55 20.84 11.22 15.04
N LYS A 56 21.40 11.32 13.84
CA LYS A 56 21.27 12.45 12.92
C LYS A 56 20.52 11.98 11.67
N VAL A 57 19.61 12.81 11.20
CA VAL A 57 18.85 12.58 9.96
C VAL A 57 19.16 13.72 9.01
N GLU A 58 19.71 13.38 7.85
CA GLU A 58 19.96 14.33 6.78
C GLU A 58 18.71 14.40 5.91
N ALA A 59 18.13 15.60 5.81
CA ALA A 59 16.92 15.84 5.06
C ALA A 59 17.12 17.01 4.10
N LEU A 60 16.63 16.84 2.87
CA LEU A 60 16.60 17.84 1.83
C LEU A 60 15.18 18.39 1.71
N ALA A 61 15.02 19.68 1.98
CA ALA A 61 13.76 20.38 1.76
C ALA A 61 13.77 21.01 0.35
N TYR A 62 12.85 20.57 -0.52
CA TYR A 62 12.74 21.07 -1.88
C TYR A 62 11.28 21.16 -2.31
N LYS A 63 10.85 22.36 -2.76
CA LYS A 63 9.49 22.66 -3.28
C LYS A 63 8.38 21.98 -2.47
N ASP A 64 8.21 22.41 -1.21
CA ASP A 64 7.20 21.90 -0.27
C ASP A 64 7.28 20.39 0.05
N ASN A 65 8.40 19.74 -0.30
CA ASN A 65 8.68 18.36 0.05
C ASN A 65 9.91 18.26 0.95
N VAL A 66 9.92 17.28 1.86
CA VAL A 66 11.06 16.92 2.70
C VAL A 66 11.47 15.49 2.35
N ILE A 67 12.66 15.33 1.79
CA ILE A 67 13.22 14.05 1.37
C ILE A 67 14.33 13.67 2.34
N ILE A 68 14.25 12.47 2.92
CA ILE A 68 15.30 11.95 3.79
C ILE A 68 16.42 11.38 2.90
N VAL A 69 17.62 11.94 3.01
CA VAL A 69 18.80 11.54 2.22
C VAL A 69 19.60 10.47 2.97
N GLY A 70 19.80 10.66 4.27
CA GLY A 70 20.67 9.81 5.07
C GLY A 70 20.25 9.75 6.54
N ARG A 71 20.73 8.72 7.22
CA ARG A 71 20.57 8.51 8.67
C ARG A 71 21.88 8.00 9.23
N SER A 72 22.31 8.54 10.36
CA SER A 72 23.48 8.04 11.09
C SER A 72 23.17 8.02 12.58
N SER A 73 23.68 7.01 13.29
CA SER A 73 23.57 6.90 14.74
C SER A 73 24.80 6.19 15.28
N GLU A 74 25.34 6.71 16.38
CA GLU A 74 26.49 6.11 17.08
C GLU A 74 26.05 5.08 18.14
N THR A 75 24.81 5.19 18.64
CA THR A 75 24.31 4.37 19.76
C THR A 75 23.35 3.28 19.29
N SER A 76 22.61 3.49 18.19
CA SER A 76 21.62 2.53 17.71
C SER A 76 22.24 1.52 16.73
N ASN A 77 23.00 0.55 17.25
CA ASN A 77 23.67 -0.53 16.49
C ASN A 77 22.72 -1.65 16.01
N LEU A 78 21.48 -1.31 15.65
CA LEU A 78 20.49 -2.28 15.15
C LEU A 78 20.59 -2.49 13.63
N TYR A 79 21.34 -1.64 12.94
CA TYR A 79 21.66 -1.81 11.53
C TYR A 79 23.10 -2.31 11.43
N SER A 80 23.30 -3.39 10.69
CA SER A 80 24.61 -3.91 10.32
C SER A 80 24.75 -3.85 8.80
N GLU A 81 25.78 -3.16 8.33
CA GLU A 81 26.10 -3.06 6.90
C GLU A 81 26.54 -4.42 6.35
N GLU A 82 27.32 -5.18 7.13
CA GLU A 82 27.77 -6.51 6.78
C GLU A 82 26.57 -7.44 6.59
N GLU A 83 25.66 -7.55 7.57
CA GLU A 83 24.48 -8.44 7.47
C GLU A 83 23.52 -8.08 6.33
N SER A 84 23.50 -6.81 5.91
CA SER A 84 22.61 -6.30 4.86
C SER A 84 23.24 -6.34 3.47
N SER A 85 24.55 -6.58 3.38
CA SER A 85 25.29 -6.56 2.12
C SER A 85 25.10 -7.87 1.36
N MET A 86 25.12 -7.76 0.03
CA MET A 86 25.12 -8.91 -0.87
C MET A 86 26.54 -9.22 -1.40
N ASP A 87 27.51 -8.36 -1.09
CA ASP A 87 28.89 -8.45 -1.60
C ASP A 87 29.82 -9.21 -0.64
N THR A 88 29.46 -9.31 0.64
CA THR A 88 30.25 -10.01 1.66
C THR A 88 29.83 -11.48 1.74
N LEU A 89 30.81 -12.39 1.72
CA LEU A 89 30.60 -13.84 1.81
C LEU A 89 30.71 -14.37 3.25
N ASP A 90 31.29 -13.58 4.16
CA ASP A 90 31.49 -13.92 5.56
C ASP A 90 30.29 -13.45 6.40
N MET A 91 29.14 -14.07 6.18
CA MET A 91 27.89 -13.73 6.87
C MET A 91 27.60 -14.71 7.99
N ASP A 92 27.09 -14.21 9.12
CA ASP A 92 26.70 -15.03 10.29
C ASP A 92 25.40 -15.84 10.08
N TRP A 93 24.80 -15.80 8.88
CA TRP A 93 23.53 -16.47 8.56
C TRP A 93 23.55 -17.13 7.18
N SER A 94 22.74 -18.19 7.01
CA SER A 94 22.63 -18.96 5.76
C SER A 94 21.36 -18.62 4.98
N VAL A 95 21.50 -18.50 3.66
CA VAL A 95 20.36 -18.29 2.73
C VAL A 95 19.39 -19.47 2.77
N GLU A 96 19.87 -20.69 3.06
CA GLU A 96 19.05 -21.90 3.10
C GLU A 96 17.94 -21.83 4.16
N ASP A 97 18.22 -21.19 5.30
CA ASP A 97 17.26 -21.04 6.41
C ASP A 97 16.05 -20.19 6.01
N THR A 98 16.23 -19.27 5.05
CA THR A 98 15.16 -18.41 4.54
C THR A 98 14.04 -19.23 3.89
N THR A 99 14.38 -20.35 3.24
CA THR A 99 13.40 -21.25 2.60
C THR A 99 12.44 -21.84 3.63
N GLY A 100 12.97 -22.28 4.78
CA GLY A 100 12.16 -22.79 5.88
C GLY A 100 11.20 -21.72 6.43
N PHE A 101 11.71 -20.50 6.64
CA PHE A 101 10.90 -19.38 7.12
C PHE A 101 9.76 -19.01 6.17
N ILE A 102 10.03 -18.95 4.85
CA ILE A 102 9.01 -18.67 3.84
C ILE A 102 7.96 -19.77 3.84
N ASN A 103 8.37 -21.03 3.84
CA ASN A 103 7.45 -22.17 3.82
C ASN A 103 6.50 -22.14 5.02
N VAL A 104 7.01 -21.91 6.23
CA VAL A 104 6.18 -21.86 7.45
C VAL A 104 5.15 -20.72 7.39
N ASN A 105 5.56 -19.52 6.97
CA ASN A 105 4.64 -18.39 6.86
C ASN A 105 3.63 -18.54 5.70
N ALA A 106 4.02 -19.22 4.63
CA ALA A 106 3.16 -19.44 3.46
C ALA A 106 1.99 -20.39 3.77
N ILE A 107 2.13 -21.32 4.72
CA ILE A 107 1.09 -22.33 5.05
C ILE A 107 -0.28 -21.68 5.29
N ARG A 108 -0.35 -20.59 6.05
CA ARG A 108 -1.65 -19.92 6.34
C ARG A 108 -2.28 -19.30 5.09
N ILE A 109 -1.46 -18.77 4.17
CA ILE A 109 -1.93 -18.14 2.94
C ILE A 109 -2.37 -19.21 1.95
N ALA A 110 -1.59 -20.29 1.84
CA ALA A 110 -1.93 -21.44 1.00
C ALA A 110 -3.27 -22.07 1.42
N LYS A 111 -3.47 -22.35 2.72
CA LYS A 111 -4.72 -22.89 3.25
C LYS A 111 -5.92 -21.96 3.04
N TYR A 112 -5.71 -20.66 3.17
CA TYR A 112 -6.75 -19.67 2.86
C TYR A 112 -7.12 -19.68 1.37
N GLY A 113 -6.12 -19.79 0.47
CA GLY A 113 -6.33 -19.91 -0.96
C GLY A 113 -7.12 -21.17 -1.34
N GLU A 114 -6.73 -22.33 -0.80
CA GLU A 114 -7.46 -23.59 -0.98
C GLU A 114 -8.93 -23.48 -0.55
N ARG A 115 -9.18 -22.85 0.61
CA ARG A 115 -10.54 -22.62 1.11
C ARG A 115 -11.36 -21.79 0.12
N LYS A 116 -10.81 -20.69 -0.39
CA LYS A 116 -11.50 -19.84 -1.38
C LYS A 116 -11.80 -20.56 -2.69
N ILE A 117 -10.86 -21.35 -3.20
CA ILE A 117 -11.05 -22.16 -4.41
C ILE A 117 -12.21 -23.15 -4.21
N ARG A 118 -12.26 -23.82 -3.05
CA ARG A 118 -13.37 -24.71 -2.68
C ARG A 118 -14.71 -23.97 -2.58
N ASP A 119 -14.70 -22.78 -1.98
CA ASP A 119 -15.90 -21.96 -1.80
C ASP A 119 -16.32 -21.25 -3.12
N GLY A 120 -15.55 -21.41 -4.21
CA GLY A 120 -15.81 -20.78 -5.52
C GLY A 120 -15.57 -19.26 -5.53
N GLU A 121 -14.92 -18.72 -4.51
CA GLU A 121 -14.60 -17.30 -4.40
C GLU A 121 -13.34 -16.96 -5.21
N PRO A 122 -13.32 -15.86 -5.99
CA PRO A 122 -12.14 -15.47 -6.71
C PRO A 122 -11.02 -15.04 -5.73
N LEU A 123 -9.79 -15.48 -6.03
CA LEU A 123 -8.62 -15.20 -5.19
C LEU A 123 -8.25 -13.71 -5.20
N SER A 124 -8.40 -13.07 -6.36
CA SER A 124 -8.34 -11.63 -6.53
C SER A 124 -9.76 -11.08 -6.70
N LYS A 125 -10.03 -9.89 -6.15
CA LYS A 125 -11.22 -9.17 -6.59
C LYS A 125 -10.98 -8.76 -8.05
N PRO A 126 -11.90 -9.02 -8.99
CA PRO A 126 -11.81 -8.39 -10.29
C PRO A 126 -11.85 -6.88 -10.07
N CYS A 127 -10.84 -6.18 -10.56
CA CYS A 127 -10.83 -4.73 -10.53
C CYS A 127 -11.94 -4.25 -11.47
N ASN A 128 -12.86 -3.40 -11.01
CA ASN A 128 -13.93 -2.83 -11.85
C ASN A 128 -13.43 -1.83 -12.92
N TYR A 129 -12.16 -1.92 -13.29
CA TYR A 129 -11.53 -1.10 -14.32
C TYR A 129 -11.08 -2.02 -15.45
N THR A 130 -11.21 -1.54 -16.69
CA THR A 130 -10.78 -2.21 -17.94
C THR A 130 -9.36 -2.79 -17.92
N ALA A 131 -8.53 -2.43 -16.93
CA ALA A 131 -7.26 -3.05 -16.62
C ALA A 131 -7.33 -4.58 -16.34
N CYS A 132 -8.48 -5.12 -15.91
CA CYS A 132 -8.60 -6.57 -15.62
C CYS A 132 -8.57 -7.43 -16.90
N LEU A 133 -9.17 -6.95 -17.99
CA LEU A 133 -9.15 -7.61 -19.31
C LEU A 133 -7.76 -7.53 -19.96
N ALA A 134 -7.01 -6.45 -19.73
CA ALA A 134 -5.66 -6.31 -20.23
C ALA A 134 -4.69 -7.31 -19.58
N LEU A 135 -4.86 -7.57 -18.28
CA LEU A 135 -4.06 -8.57 -17.57
C LEU A 135 -4.42 -10.00 -18.02
N GLU A 136 -5.71 -10.33 -18.17
CA GLU A 136 -6.15 -11.64 -18.68
C GLU A 136 -5.72 -11.86 -20.14
N PHE A 137 -5.64 -10.80 -20.95
CA PHE A 137 -5.10 -10.87 -22.31
C PHE A 137 -3.60 -11.15 -22.30
N ALA A 138 -2.84 -10.46 -21.45
CA ALA A 138 -1.40 -10.62 -21.32
C ALA A 138 -0.98 -11.96 -20.68
N LEU A 139 -1.83 -12.53 -19.82
CA LEU A 139 -1.64 -13.83 -19.18
C LEU A 139 -2.24 -15.01 -19.98
N ALA A 140 -2.93 -14.74 -21.09
CA ALA A 140 -3.46 -15.79 -21.95
C ALA A 140 -2.36 -16.29 -22.89
N ASP A 141 -1.93 -17.55 -22.71
CA ASP A 141 -0.90 -18.19 -23.54
C ASP A 141 -1.39 -18.58 -24.96
N ASP A 142 -2.67 -18.44 -25.25
CA ASP A 142 -3.33 -18.95 -26.48
C ASP A 142 -4.02 -17.81 -27.27
N GLU A 143 -3.69 -17.68 -28.56
CA GLU A 143 -4.24 -16.65 -29.47
C GLU A 143 -5.78 -16.71 -29.56
N ALA A 144 -6.38 -17.89 -29.43
CA ALA A 144 -7.84 -18.05 -29.47
C ALA A 144 -8.53 -17.42 -28.25
N LYS A 145 -7.88 -17.49 -27.08
CA LYS A 145 -8.39 -16.86 -25.84
C LYS A 145 -8.20 -15.35 -25.89
N GLN A 146 -7.04 -14.89 -26.38
CA GLN A 146 -6.74 -13.48 -26.58
C GLN A 146 -7.76 -12.80 -27.51
N THR A 147 -8.08 -13.42 -28.65
CA THR A 147 -9.06 -12.87 -29.61
C THR A 147 -10.48 -12.87 -29.07
N THR A 148 -10.88 -13.87 -28.29
CA THR A 148 -12.20 -13.92 -27.63
C THR A 148 -12.32 -12.85 -26.55
N LEU A 149 -11.26 -12.67 -25.76
CA LEU A 149 -11.19 -11.67 -24.70
C LEU A 149 -11.17 -10.24 -25.26
N ALA A 150 -10.44 -10.02 -26.36
CA ALA A 150 -10.43 -8.74 -27.08
C ALA A 150 -11.81 -8.41 -27.66
N LYS A 151 -12.51 -9.39 -28.24
CA LYS A 151 -13.89 -9.22 -28.73
C LYS A 151 -14.86 -8.90 -27.59
N LYS A 152 -14.71 -9.57 -26.45
CA LYS A 152 -15.51 -9.31 -25.24
C LYS A 152 -15.25 -7.90 -24.71
N ALA A 153 -13.98 -7.49 -24.57
CA ALA A 153 -13.60 -6.14 -24.16
C ALA A 153 -14.18 -5.06 -25.08
N ALA A 154 -14.09 -5.25 -26.40
CA ALA A 154 -14.65 -4.32 -27.38
C ALA A 154 -16.17 -4.20 -27.24
N SER A 155 -16.87 -5.32 -27.02
CA SER A 155 -18.33 -5.31 -26.81
C SER A 155 -18.74 -4.66 -25.50
N GLU A 156 -17.94 -4.77 -24.44
CA GLU A 156 -18.17 -4.12 -23.15
C GLU A 156 -17.94 -2.60 -23.24
N ILE A 157 -16.95 -2.15 -24.02
CA ILE A 157 -16.71 -0.72 -24.28
C ILE A 157 -17.87 -0.11 -25.09
N GLN A 158 -18.42 -0.84 -26.06
CA GLN A 158 -19.53 -0.36 -26.90
C GLN A 158 -20.88 -0.33 -26.17
N ASN A 159 -21.13 -1.30 -25.29
CA ASN A 159 -22.43 -1.48 -24.63
C ASN A 159 -22.46 -0.99 -23.18
N GLY A 160 -21.33 -0.62 -22.59
CA GLY A 160 -21.24 -0.15 -21.20
C GLY A 160 -21.86 1.23 -20.99
N GLU A 161 -22.49 1.44 -19.84
CA GLU A 161 -22.98 2.78 -19.44
C GLU A 161 -21.80 3.77 -19.38
N ALA A 162 -22.00 5.02 -19.83
CA ALA A 162 -20.95 6.05 -19.91
C ALA A 162 -20.21 6.29 -18.58
N SER A 163 -20.89 6.05 -17.45
CA SER A 163 -20.32 6.11 -16.08
C SER A 163 -19.23 5.06 -15.81
N SER A 164 -19.26 3.94 -16.54
CA SER A 164 -18.36 2.79 -16.41
C SER A 164 -17.32 2.69 -17.52
N ASN A 165 -17.54 3.38 -18.65
CA ASN A 165 -16.61 3.38 -19.77
C ASN A 165 -15.49 4.42 -19.56
N PRO A 166 -14.22 4.00 -19.37
CA PRO A 166 -13.11 4.92 -19.10
C PRO A 166 -12.77 5.82 -20.29
N VAL A 167 -13.06 5.39 -21.53
CA VAL A 167 -12.88 6.21 -22.74
C VAL A 167 -13.94 7.30 -22.78
N ALA A 168 -15.20 6.97 -22.44
CA ALA A 168 -16.28 7.96 -22.37
C ALA A 168 -16.01 9.01 -21.29
N ARG A 169 -15.58 8.59 -20.08
CA ARG A 169 -15.17 9.53 -19.01
C ARG A 169 -14.00 10.40 -19.42
N TRP A 170 -12.98 9.83 -20.07
CA TRP A 170 -11.84 10.60 -20.56
C TRP A 170 -12.26 11.64 -21.61
N VAL A 171 -13.20 11.29 -22.51
CA VAL A 171 -13.76 12.25 -23.49
C VAL A 171 -14.58 13.34 -22.79
N GLU A 172 -15.42 12.99 -21.82
CA GLU A 172 -16.18 13.96 -21.01
C GLU A 172 -15.26 14.93 -20.25
N ASP A 173 -14.23 14.40 -19.58
CA ASP A 173 -13.25 15.18 -18.80
C ASP A 173 -12.38 16.09 -19.69
N ASN A 174 -12.21 15.74 -20.97
CA ASN A 174 -11.37 16.48 -21.92
C ASN A 174 -12.15 17.16 -23.05
N CYS A 175 -13.48 17.24 -22.95
CA CYS A 175 -14.37 17.75 -24.00
C CYS A 175 -13.99 19.17 -24.45
N GLU A 176 -13.68 20.07 -23.52
CA GLU A 176 -13.27 21.44 -23.84
C GLU A 176 -11.91 21.50 -24.56
N ALA A 177 -10.94 20.66 -24.16
CA ALA A 177 -9.63 20.61 -24.77
C ALA A 177 -9.68 20.03 -26.20
N LEU A 178 -10.52 19.01 -26.40
CA LEU A 178 -10.76 18.40 -27.71
C LEU A 178 -11.52 19.34 -28.65
N ALA A 179 -12.55 20.04 -28.16
CA ALA A 179 -13.30 21.01 -28.94
C ALA A 179 -12.41 22.18 -29.41
N ARG A 180 -11.46 22.63 -28.59
CA ARG A 180 -10.49 23.67 -29.00
C ARG A 180 -9.50 23.19 -30.06
N ARG A 181 -9.14 21.90 -30.06
CA ARG A 181 -8.11 21.34 -30.95
C ARG A 181 -8.68 20.87 -32.28
N PHE A 182 -9.89 20.32 -32.29
CA PHE A 182 -10.49 19.67 -33.46
C PHE A 182 -11.79 20.32 -33.92
N GLY A 183 -12.28 21.36 -33.25
CA GLY A 183 -13.50 22.10 -33.60
C GLY A 183 -14.80 21.36 -33.27
N ASN A 184 -14.80 20.02 -33.30
CA ASN A 184 -15.93 19.19 -32.91
C ASN A 184 -15.44 17.89 -32.22
N VAL A 185 -16.12 17.47 -31.15
CA VAL A 185 -15.68 16.33 -30.32
C VAL A 185 -15.83 15.00 -31.07
N HIS A 186 -16.76 14.93 -32.03
CA HIS A 186 -17.05 13.72 -32.81
C HIS A 186 -15.89 13.32 -33.76
N ASP A 187 -15.05 14.28 -34.17
CA ASP A 187 -13.92 14.03 -35.08
C ASP A 187 -12.68 13.50 -34.35
N ALA A 188 -12.61 13.64 -33.02
CA ALA A 188 -11.53 13.09 -32.20
C ALA A 188 -11.63 11.57 -31.97
N LEU A 189 -12.79 10.96 -32.26
CA LEU A 189 -13.08 9.54 -32.04
C LEU A 189 -12.77 8.64 -33.25
N VAL A 190 -12.41 9.22 -34.40
CA VAL A 190 -12.20 8.51 -35.69
C VAL A 190 -10.70 8.35 -36.03
N VAL A 191 -9.79 8.77 -35.14
CA VAL A 191 -8.33 8.63 -35.27
C VAL A 191 -7.82 7.60 -34.27
#